data_AF-A0A958FEL7-F1
#
_entry.id   AF-A0A958FEL7-F1
#
_cell.length_a   1.000
_cell.length_b   1.000
_cell.length_c   1.000
_cell.angle_alpha   90.00
_cell.angle_beta   90.00
_cell.angle_gamma   90.00
#
_symmetry.space_group_name_H-M   'P 1'
#
loop_
_entity.id
_entity.type
_entity.pdbx_description
1 polymer ?
#
loop_
_entity_poly.entity_id
_entity_poly.type
_entity_poly.pdbx_seq_one_letter_code
_entity_poly.pdbx_strand_id
1 'polypeptide(L)'
;MEELLAPEEVRVLGVLMEKQMTTPEYYPMTVNAVKNACNQKTNRHPVVEFEEDFVSDIIDRLRRKRVLIVVSGPGMRARKYEHNFKDLLFLNQKEMALLCMLMLRGPQTVGELRGR
;
A
#
# COMPACT_ATOMS: atom_id res chain seq x y z
N MET A 1 3.39 18.76 10.78
CA MET A 1 2.72 19.30 9.58
C MET A 1 1.94 18.13 9.00
N GLU A 2 0.61 18.20 8.99
CA GLU A 2 -0.25 17.18 8.35
C GLU A 2 0.07 17.16 6.86
N GLU A 3 1.03 16.32 6.47
CA GLU A 3 1.34 16.12 5.07
C GLU A 3 0.28 15.21 4.46
N LEU A 4 -0.69 15.82 3.81
CA LEU A 4 -1.73 15.11 3.07
C LEU A 4 -1.09 14.18 2.04
N LEU A 5 -1.51 12.91 2.05
CA LEU A 5 -1.14 11.94 1.03
C LEU A 5 -1.97 12.18 -0.22
N ALA A 6 -1.33 12.14 -1.38
CA ALA A 6 -2.02 12.22 -2.66
C ALA A 6 -2.72 10.88 -2.98
N PRO A 7 -3.80 10.84 -3.79
CA PRO A 7 -4.61 9.62 -4.00
C PRO A 7 -3.84 8.36 -4.44
N GLU A 8 -2.85 8.53 -5.29
CA GLU A 8 -1.88 7.56 -5.79
C GLU A 8 -0.89 7.10 -4.72
N GLU A 9 -0.48 7.98 -3.80
CA GLU A 9 0.31 7.64 -2.62
C GLU A 9 -0.52 6.76 -1.66
N VAL A 10 -1.78 7.14 -1.45
CA VAL A 10 -2.76 6.35 -0.69
C VAL A 10 -2.97 4.98 -1.33
N ARG A 11 -3.06 4.90 -2.66
CA ARG A 11 -3.17 3.63 -3.39
C ARG A 11 -1.98 2.71 -3.13
N VAL A 12 -0.75 3.21 -3.29
CA VAL A 12 0.47 2.41 -3.09
C VAL A 12 0.59 1.91 -1.65
N LEU A 13 0.31 2.77 -0.67
CA LEU A 13 0.31 2.38 0.74
C LEU A 13 -0.77 1.33 1.06
N GLY A 14 -2.00 1.55 0.59
CA GLY A 14 -3.11 0.61 0.78
C GLY A 14 -2.81 -0.76 0.19
N VAL A 15 -2.15 -0.82 -0.97
CA VAL A 15 -1.70 -2.06 -1.59
C VAL A 15 -0.70 -2.80 -0.70
N LEU A 16 0.31 -2.11 -0.17
CA LEU A 16 1.30 -2.73 0.69
C LEU A 16 0.67 -3.26 1.99
N MET A 17 -0.25 -2.50 2.59
CA MET A 17 -1.02 -2.94 3.75
C MET A 17 -1.87 -4.18 3.45
N GLU A 18 -2.62 -4.16 2.35
CA GLU A 18 -3.46 -5.28 1.92
C GLU A 18 -2.62 -6.55 1.76
N LYS A 19 -1.49 -6.46 1.05
CA LYS A 19 -0.66 -7.61 0.72
C LYS A 19 0.16 -8.11 1.90
N GLN A 20 0.54 -7.26 2.85
CA GLN A 20 1.10 -7.71 4.13
C GLN A 20 0.11 -8.63 4.86
N MET A 21 -1.18 -8.27 4.90
CA MET A 21 -2.19 -9.02 5.65
C MET A 21 -2.73 -10.25 4.91
N THR A 22 -2.93 -10.15 3.60
CA THR A 22 -3.64 -11.17 2.82
C THR A 22 -2.72 -12.15 2.10
N THR A 23 -1.48 -11.74 1.82
CA THR A 23 -0.51 -12.52 1.05
C THR A 23 0.92 -12.32 1.58
N PRO A 24 1.18 -12.63 2.88
CA PRO A 24 2.45 -12.35 3.53
C PRO A 24 3.67 -13.02 2.87
N GLU A 25 3.47 -14.13 2.16
CA GLU A 25 4.50 -14.86 1.41
C GLU A 25 5.07 -14.06 0.23
N TYR A 26 4.32 -13.09 -0.29
CA TYR A 26 4.76 -12.19 -1.37
C TYR A 26 5.23 -10.81 -0.86
N TYR A 27 5.25 -10.62 0.46
CA TYR A 27 5.68 -9.40 1.12
C TYR A 27 7.11 -9.56 1.70
N PRO A 28 8.01 -8.57 1.61
CA PRO A 28 7.84 -7.24 1.00
C PRO A 28 7.87 -7.28 -0.54
N MET A 29 7.31 -6.25 -1.17
CA MET A 29 6.97 -6.27 -2.60
C MET A 29 7.96 -5.49 -3.47
N THR A 30 8.22 -5.95 -4.70
CA THR A 30 8.98 -5.19 -5.71
C THR A 30 8.11 -4.11 -6.36
N VAL A 31 8.70 -3.14 -7.07
CA VAL A 31 7.94 -2.07 -7.78
C VAL A 31 6.91 -2.67 -8.74
N ASN A 32 7.29 -3.66 -9.55
CA ASN A 32 6.37 -4.33 -10.47
C ASN A 32 5.22 -5.04 -9.75
N ALA A 33 5.48 -5.66 -8.58
CA ALA A 33 4.43 -6.28 -7.78
C ALA A 33 3.46 -5.23 -7.21
N VAL A 34 3.98 -4.09 -6.74
CA VAL A 34 3.16 -2.95 -6.28
C VAL A 34 2.30 -2.40 -7.42
N LYS A 35 2.89 -2.17 -8.60
CA LYS A 35 2.17 -1.73 -9.82
C LYS A 35 1.01 -2.66 -10.15
N ASN A 36 1.28 -3.96 -10.27
CA ASN A 36 0.26 -4.96 -10.58
C ASN A 36 -0.87 -4.97 -9.55
N ALA A 37 -0.54 -4.80 -8.27
CA ALA A 37 -1.54 -4.73 -7.21
C ALA A 37 -2.31 -3.39 -7.18
N CYS A 38 -1.70 -2.26 -7.57
CA CYS A 38 -2.38 -0.98 -7.72
C CYS A 38 -3.45 -1.04 -8.82
N ASN A 39 -3.14 -1.74 -9.92
CA ASN A 39 -3.94 -1.84 -11.14
C ASN A 39 -4.94 -3.02 -11.11
N GLN A 40 -5.13 -3.68 -9.96
CA GLN A 40 -6.13 -4.76 -9.84
C GLN A 40 -7.53 -4.25 -10.18
N LYS A 41 -8.31 -5.05 -10.93
CA LYS A 41 -9.70 -4.72 -11.30
C LYS A 41 -10.68 -4.89 -10.14
N THR A 42 -10.33 -5.68 -9.15
CA THR A 42 -11.14 -5.96 -7.97
C THR A 42 -10.57 -5.24 -6.75
N ASN A 43 -11.45 -4.91 -5.80
CA ASN A 43 -11.07 -4.24 -4.55
C ASN A 43 -10.29 -2.92 -4.73
N ARG A 44 -10.51 -2.23 -5.85
CA ARG A 44 -9.98 -0.89 -6.14
C ARG A 44 -11.11 0.04 -6.55
N HIS A 45 -11.10 1.25 -6.02
CA HIS A 45 -11.95 2.34 -6.51
C HIS A 45 -11.20 3.68 -6.37
N PRO A 46 -10.93 4.41 -7.48
CA PRO A 46 -11.16 3.99 -8.87
C PRO A 46 -10.21 2.85 -9.29
N VAL A 47 -10.56 2.13 -10.35
CA VAL A 47 -9.59 1.30 -11.07
C VAL A 47 -8.61 2.23 -11.78
N VAL A 48 -7.32 1.89 -11.74
CA VAL A 48 -6.24 2.71 -12.32
C VAL A 48 -5.35 1.85 -13.21
N GLU A 49 -4.53 2.52 -14.01
CA GLU A 49 -3.53 1.91 -14.88
C GLU A 49 -2.23 2.69 -14.71
N PHE A 50 -1.51 2.43 -13.62
CA PHE A 50 -0.23 3.05 -13.35
C PHE A 50 0.90 2.34 -14.09
N GLU A 51 1.83 3.13 -14.61
CA GLU A 51 3.10 2.67 -15.17
C GLU A 51 4.15 2.44 -14.08
N GLU A 52 5.17 1.65 -14.41
CA GLU A 52 6.20 1.27 -13.43
C GLU A 52 7.02 2.46 -12.92
N ASP A 53 7.43 3.35 -13.82
CA ASP A 53 8.19 4.56 -13.47
C ASP A 53 7.37 5.47 -12.55
N PHE A 54 6.07 5.61 -12.82
CA PHE A 54 5.16 6.39 -11.98
C PHE A 54 5.03 5.81 -10.57
N VAL A 55 4.95 4.48 -10.45
CA VAL A 55 4.92 3.80 -9.14
C VAL A 55 6.27 3.95 -8.43
N SER A 56 7.39 3.90 -9.15
CA SER A 56 8.71 4.15 -8.58
C SER A 56 8.81 5.56 -7.98
N ASP A 57 8.34 6.58 -8.71
CA ASP A 57 8.32 7.96 -8.24
C ASP A 57 7.43 8.13 -6.99
N ILE A 58 6.28 7.46 -6.95
CA ILE A 58 5.40 7.44 -5.76
C ILE A 58 6.11 6.80 -4.57
N ILE A 59 6.76 5.65 -4.78
CA ILE A 59 7.51 4.97 -3.71
C ILE A 59 8.60 5.89 -3.17
N ASP A 60 9.34 6.60 -4.02
CA ASP A 60 10.38 7.52 -3.55
C ASP A 60 9.82 8.76 -2.83
N ARG A 61 8.64 9.26 -3.21
CA ARG A 61 7.91 10.27 -2.42
C ARG A 61 7.54 9.73 -1.03
N LEU A 62 6.92 8.55 -0.97
CA LEU A 62 6.50 7.91 0.27
C LEU A 62 7.68 7.56 1.21
N ARG A 63 8.82 7.16 0.64
CA ARG A 63 10.07 6.94 1.40
C ARG A 63 10.58 8.23 2.04
N ARG A 64 10.53 9.36 1.34
CA ARG A 64 10.88 10.67 1.91
C ARG A 64 9.97 11.06 3.07
N LYS A 65 8.68 10.68 2.98
CA LYS A 65 7.69 10.82 4.07
C LYS A 65 7.86 9.79 5.20
N ARG A 66 8.83 8.86 5.10
CA ARG A 66 9.14 7.79 6.08
C ARG A 66 8.02 6.79 6.34
N VAL A 67 7.04 6.72 5.44
CA VAL A 67 5.90 5.79 5.53
C VAL A 67 6.15 4.47 4.81
N LEU A 68 7.25 4.35 4.07
CA LEU A 68 7.77 3.10 3.49
C LEU A 68 9.21 2.83 3.92
N ILE A 69 9.55 1.55 4.08
CA ILE A 69 10.90 1.05 4.34
C ILE A 69 11.36 0.25 3.12
N VAL A 70 12.66 0.36 2.79
CA VAL A 70 13.29 -0.45 1.75
C VAL A 70 13.89 -1.69 2.39
N VAL A 71 13.47 -2.84 1.89
CA VAL A 71 14.06 -4.13 2.26
C VAL A 71 15.01 -4.54 1.15
N SER A 72 16.29 -4.64 1.52
CA SER A 72 17.39 -5.07 0.65
C SER A 72 18.46 -5.76 1.47
N GLY A 73 19.25 -6.63 0.84
CA GLY A 73 20.25 -7.43 1.52
C GLY A 73 21.01 -8.36 0.57
N PRO A 74 22.09 -9.01 1.05
CA PRO A 74 22.93 -9.85 0.21
C PRO A 74 22.12 -10.94 -0.52
N GLY A 75 22.30 -11.03 -1.84
CA GLY A 75 21.58 -12.00 -2.69
C GLY A 75 20.20 -11.57 -3.18
N MET A 76 19.63 -10.46 -2.69
CA MET A 76 18.41 -9.89 -3.27
C MET A 76 18.72 -9.16 -4.58
N ARG A 77 18.13 -9.65 -5.68
CA ARG A 77 18.31 -9.09 -7.03
C ARG A 77 17.51 -7.81 -7.28
N ALA A 78 16.47 -7.55 -6.50
CA ALA A 78 15.60 -6.39 -6.63
C ALA A 78 15.31 -5.79 -5.25
N ARG A 79 15.15 -4.45 -5.21
CA ARG A 79 14.66 -3.75 -4.01
C ARG A 79 13.22 -4.14 -3.76
N LYS A 80 12.89 -4.36 -2.50
CA LYS A 80 11.54 -4.61 -2.03
C LYS A 80 11.11 -3.51 -1.06
N TYR A 81 9.81 -3.32 -0.90
CA TYR A 81 9.24 -2.24 -0.13
C TYR A 81 8.19 -2.78 0.83
N GLU A 82 8.20 -2.23 2.04
CA GLU A 82 7.24 -2.50 3.10
C GLU A 82 6.67 -1.18 3.62
N HIS A 83 5.43 -1.17 4.09
CA HIS A 83 4.86 -0.01 4.77
C HIS A 83 5.33 0.08 6.22
N ASN A 84 5.43 1.31 6.72
CA ASN A 84 5.88 1.62 8.08
C ASN A 84 4.73 2.00 9.03
N PHE A 85 3.47 1.78 8.63
CA PHE A 85 2.31 2.22 9.41
C PHE A 85 2.14 1.55 10.77
N LYS A 86 2.65 0.32 10.94
CA LYS A 86 2.58 -0.37 12.23
C LYS A 86 3.30 0.42 13.33
N ASP A 87 4.49 0.93 13.00
CA ASP A 87 5.33 1.65 13.95
C ASP A 87 4.94 3.13 14.06
N LEU A 88 4.31 3.70 13.02
CA LEU A 88 3.90 5.10 12.99
C LEU A 88 2.53 5.37 13.64
N LEU A 89 1.57 4.46 13.45
CA LEU A 89 0.16 4.70 13.82
C LEU A 89 -0.32 3.84 15.00
N PHE A 90 0.47 2.86 15.45
CA PHE A 90 0.14 1.96 16.57
C PHE A 90 -1.25 1.31 16.46
N LEU A 91 -1.71 1.07 15.24
CA LEU A 91 -3.02 0.49 14.96
C LEU A 91 -3.01 -1.02 15.21
N ASN A 92 -4.12 -1.53 15.76
CA ASN A 92 -4.34 -2.97 15.82
C ASN A 92 -4.74 -3.52 14.43
N GLN A 93 -4.76 -4.85 14.29
CA GLN A 93 -5.03 -5.51 13.02
C GLN A 93 -6.41 -5.15 12.42
N LYS A 94 -7.44 -4.96 13.25
CA LYS A 94 -8.78 -4.59 12.79
C LYS A 94 -8.82 -3.15 12.27
N GLU A 95 -8.15 -2.24 12.97
CA GLU A 95 -8.01 -0.84 12.55
C GLU A 95 -7.21 -0.73 11.25
N MET A 96 -6.12 -1.49 11.11
CA MET A 96 -5.36 -1.58 9.87
C MET A 96 -6.21 -2.10 8.71
N ALA A 97 -7.05 -3.12 8.93
CA ALA A 97 -7.94 -3.66 7.91
C ALA A 97 -8.96 -2.60 7.44
N LEU A 98 -9.58 -1.88 8.38
CA LEU A 98 -10.53 -0.79 8.06
C LEU A 98 -9.84 0.32 7.28
N LEU A 99 -8.68 0.79 7.73
CA LEU A 99 -7.92 1.83 7.06
C LEU A 99 -7.53 1.40 5.64
N CYS A 100 -7.01 0.17 5.49
CA CYS A 100 -6.66 -0.40 4.19
C CYS A 100 -7.85 -0.41 3.22
N MET A 101 -9.02 -0.82 3.67
CA MET A 101 -10.24 -0.81 2.85
C MET A 101 -10.63 0.60 2.40
N LEU A 102 -10.61 1.57 3.32
CA LEU A 102 -10.93 2.95 3.01
C LEU A 102 -9.91 3.58 2.04
N MET A 103 -8.63 3.26 2.18
CA MET A 103 -7.57 3.73 1.27
C MET A 103 -7.73 3.18 -0.16
N LEU A 104 -8.11 1.91 -0.29
CA LEU A 104 -8.21 1.26 -1.60
C LEU A 104 -9.52 1.53 -2.34
N ARG A 105 -10.57 1.89 -1.61
CA ARG A 105 -11.94 1.92 -2.13
C ARG A 105 -12.72 3.20 -1.82
N GLY A 106 -12.15 4.12 -1.05
CA GLY A 106 -12.82 5.35 -0.64
C GLY A 106 -13.90 5.13 0.43
N PRO A 107 -14.83 6.09 0.58
CA PRO A 107 -15.89 6.04 1.58
C PRO A 107 -16.76 4.79 1.43
N GLN A 108 -16.98 4.08 2.52
CA GLN A 108 -17.80 2.86 2.58
C GLN A 108 -18.67 2.88 3.85
N THR A 109 -19.84 2.28 3.75
CA THR A 109 -20.73 2.04 4.88
C THR A 109 -20.19 0.95 5.80
N VAL A 110 -20.67 0.91 7.05
CA VAL A 110 -20.32 -0.16 8.00
C VAL A 110 -20.69 -1.55 7.48
N GLY A 111 -21.82 -1.66 6.76
CA GLY A 111 -22.25 -2.92 6.15
C GLY A 111 -21.27 -3.41 5.08
N GLU A 112 -20.78 -2.50 4.23
CA GLU A 112 -19.79 -2.82 3.21
C GLU A 112 -18.43 -3.21 3.79
N LEU A 113 -18.00 -2.54 4.87
CA LEU A 113 -16.75 -2.85 5.56
C LEU A 113 -16.79 -4.17 6.33
N ARG A 114 -17.97 -4.63 6.76
CA ARG A 114 -18.12 -5.91 7.47
C ARG A 114 -18.14 -7.12 6.52
N GLY A 115 -18.62 -6.94 5.29
CA GLY A 115 -18.77 -8.00 4.30
C GLY A 115 -17.56 -8.24 3.40
N ARG A 116 -16.44 -7.56 3.65
CA ARG A 116 -15.22 -7.58 2.83
C ARG A 116 -14.01 -7.81 3.71
#